data_AF-A0A359E1A9-F1
#
_entry.id   AF-A0A359E1A9-F1
#
_cell.length_a   1.000
_cell.length_b   1.000
_cell.length_c   1.000
_cell.angle_alpha   90.00
_cell.angle_beta   90.00
_cell.angle_gamma   90.00
#
_symmetry.space_group_name_H-M   'P 1'
#
loop_
_entity.id
_entity.type
_entity.pdbx_description
1 polymer ?
#
loop_
_entity_poly.entity_id
_entity_poly.type
_entity_poly.pdbx_seq_one_letter_code
_entity_poly.pdbx_strand_id
1 'polypeptide(L)'
;MASSDPSFDWFTYQGNDPIYEGLEVAADEYVNPINAGFYPDPSIVRVGKDYYMVHSSFSYYPGIPIFHSTDLVNWNQIGHVLDRPSQLAVDSLGI
;
A
#
# COMPACT_ATOMS: atom_id res chain seq x y z
N MET A 1 18.96 28.41 22.37
CA MET A 1 19.66 27.62 21.34
C MET A 1 18.61 26.73 20.70
N ALA A 2 18.35 26.86 19.40
CA ALA A 2 17.40 25.97 18.72
C ALA A 2 17.94 24.53 18.77
N SER A 3 17.09 23.56 19.12
CA SER A 3 17.49 22.15 19.06
C SER A 3 17.82 21.82 17.60
N SER A 4 18.93 21.15 17.39
CA SER A 4 19.44 20.75 16.08
C SER A 4 18.82 19.44 15.59
N ASP A 5 17.67 19.05 16.16
CA ASP A 5 17.01 17.80 15.83
C ASP A 5 16.11 18.01 14.61
N PRO A 6 16.23 17.18 13.56
CA PRO A 6 15.33 17.27 12.43
C PRO A 6 13.91 16.92 12.88
N SER A 7 12.98 17.87 12.74
CA SER A 7 11.53 17.64 12.87
C SER A 7 10.86 17.80 11.51
N PHE A 8 9.82 17.01 11.26
CA PHE A 8 8.98 17.11 10.07
C PHE A 8 7.52 17.23 10.52
N ASP A 9 6.82 18.25 10.01
CA ASP A 9 5.41 18.48 10.35
C ASP A 9 4.45 17.70 9.44
N TRP A 10 4.82 17.54 8.16
CA TRP A 10 4.06 16.80 7.18
C TRP A 10 4.96 16.23 6.09
N PHE A 11 4.49 15.19 5.42
CA PHE A 11 5.15 14.55 4.29
C PHE A 11 4.10 14.09 3.27
N THR A 12 4.43 14.17 1.99
CA THR A 12 3.57 13.69 0.89
C THR A 12 4.40 12.84 -0.07
N TYR A 13 3.87 11.68 -0.46
CA TYR A 13 4.45 10.79 -1.47
C TYR A 13 3.41 10.50 -2.55
N GLN A 14 3.80 10.61 -3.82
CA GLN A 14 2.92 10.41 -4.98
C GLN A 14 3.30 9.22 -5.86
N GLY A 15 4.46 8.58 -5.62
CA GLY A 15 4.92 7.47 -6.46
C GLY A 15 5.45 7.84 -7.84
N ASN A 16 5.46 9.14 -8.20
CA ASN A 16 5.96 9.63 -9.48
C ASN A 16 7.43 10.03 -9.39
N ASP A 17 8.28 9.12 -8.91
CA ASP A 17 9.71 9.40 -8.73
C ASP A 17 10.43 9.50 -10.09
N PRO A 18 11.37 10.45 -10.30
CA PRO A 18 12.07 10.63 -11.58
C PRO A 18 12.84 9.39 -12.07
N ILE A 19 13.14 8.45 -11.18
CA ILE A 19 13.78 7.18 -11.54
C ILE A 19 12.92 6.32 -12.48
N TYR A 20 11.60 6.55 -12.52
CA TYR A 20 10.70 5.86 -13.44
C TYR A 20 10.61 6.55 -14.81
N GLU A 21 11.11 7.79 -14.96
CA GLU A 21 11.11 8.51 -16.23
C GLU A 21 12.16 7.92 -17.18
N GLY A 22 11.73 7.33 -18.30
CA GLY A 22 12.63 6.74 -19.30
C GLY A 22 13.22 5.39 -18.89
N LEU A 23 12.64 4.72 -17.89
CA LEU A 23 13.02 3.36 -17.53
C LEU A 23 12.55 2.40 -18.63
N GLU A 24 13.51 1.83 -19.35
CA GLU A 24 13.27 0.76 -20.32
C GLU A 24 13.18 -0.57 -19.57
N VAL A 25 12.02 -1.21 -19.59
CA VAL A 25 11.77 -2.51 -18.95
C VAL A 25 11.61 -3.55 -20.04
N ALA A 26 12.44 -4.59 -20.03
CA ALA A 26 12.29 -5.68 -20.99
C ALA A 26 10.95 -6.41 -20.80
N ALA A 27 10.48 -7.11 -21.84
CA ALA A 27 9.16 -7.75 -21.83
C ALA A 27 8.98 -8.81 -20.72
N ASP A 28 10.07 -9.39 -20.23
CA ASP A 28 10.13 -10.40 -19.16
C ASP A 28 10.66 -9.85 -17.83
N GLU A 29 10.76 -8.53 -17.70
CA GLU A 29 11.19 -7.83 -16.49
C GLU A 29 10.03 -7.07 -15.84
N TYR A 30 10.20 -6.75 -14.56
CA TYR A 30 9.30 -5.88 -13.81
C TYR A 30 10.10 -4.97 -12.88
N VAL A 31 9.45 -3.92 -12.41
CA VAL A 31 10.08 -2.88 -11.58
C VAL A 31 9.55 -3.00 -10.16
N ASN A 32 10.48 -2.97 -9.20
CA ASN A 32 10.11 -2.83 -7.80
C ASN A 32 10.01 -1.35 -7.40
N PRO A 33 9.13 -1.01 -6.44
CA PRO A 33 8.20 -1.93 -5.75
C PRO A 33 6.97 -2.27 -6.61
N ILE A 34 6.47 -3.51 -6.51
CA ILE A 34 5.26 -3.96 -7.22
C ILE A 34 3.99 -3.18 -6.79
N ASN A 35 3.94 -2.74 -5.53
CA ASN A 35 2.92 -1.81 -5.02
C ASN A 35 3.64 -0.65 -4.31
N ALA A 36 3.78 0.50 -4.99
CA ALA A 36 4.37 1.70 -4.41
C ALA A 36 3.39 2.42 -3.47
N GLY A 37 3.92 3.08 -2.43
CA GLY A 37 3.13 3.88 -1.49
C GLY A 37 3.00 3.23 -0.11
N PHE A 38 1.90 3.53 0.59
CA PHE A 38 1.65 3.09 1.95
C PHE A 38 1.01 1.68 1.98
N TYR A 39 1.82 0.68 1.66
CA TYR A 39 1.39 -0.74 1.63
C TYR A 39 2.34 -1.64 2.43
N PRO A 40 2.36 -1.51 3.77
CA PRO A 40 3.20 -2.32 4.65
C PRO A 40 2.63 -3.73 4.90
N ASP A 41 3.45 -4.60 5.48
CA ASP A 41 3.08 -5.95 5.94
C ASP A 41 2.30 -6.81 4.91
N PRO A 42 2.83 -7.02 3.69
CA PRO A 42 2.15 -7.82 2.67
C PRO A 42 1.94 -9.26 3.14
N SER A 43 0.68 -9.72 3.07
CA SER A 43 0.31 -11.13 3.24
C SER A 43 -0.49 -11.60 2.03
N ILE A 44 -0.12 -12.74 1.46
CA ILE A 44 -0.59 -13.19 0.14
C ILE A 44 -1.10 -14.63 0.16
N VAL A 45 -2.15 -14.90 -0.62
CA VAL A 45 -2.65 -16.24 -0.90
C VAL A 45 -3.00 -16.40 -2.39
N ARG A 46 -2.95 -17.64 -2.90
CA ARG A 46 -3.37 -17.99 -4.26
C ARG A 46 -4.62 -18.88 -4.21
N VAL A 47 -5.59 -18.59 -5.07
CA VAL A 47 -6.79 -19.40 -5.30
C VAL A 47 -6.95 -19.64 -6.81
N GLY A 48 -6.63 -20.85 -7.28
CA GLY A 48 -6.67 -21.15 -8.72
C GLY A 48 -5.61 -20.36 -9.50
N LYS A 49 -6.04 -19.44 -10.37
CA LYS A 49 -5.16 -18.55 -11.15
C LYS A 49 -5.00 -17.16 -10.51
N ASP A 50 -5.73 -16.90 -9.44
CA ASP A 50 -5.89 -15.59 -8.84
C ASP A 50 -5.04 -15.50 -7.57
N TYR A 51 -4.40 -14.36 -7.38
CA TYR A 51 -3.66 -14.00 -6.17
C TYR A 51 -4.38 -12.89 -5.44
N TYR A 52 -4.40 -12.97 -4.12
CA TYR A 52 -4.95 -11.94 -3.24
C TYR A 52 -3.90 -11.52 -2.24
N MET A 53 -3.69 -10.22 -2.08
CA MET A 53 -2.75 -9.64 -1.13
C MET A 53 -3.47 -8.64 -0.24
N VAL A 54 -3.11 -8.60 1.04
CA VAL A 54 -3.56 -7.59 2.00
C VAL A 54 -2.37 -6.89 2.64
N HIS A 55 -2.62 -5.68 3.12
CA HIS A 55 -1.64 -4.85 3.83
C HIS A 55 -2.21 -4.35 5.17
N SER A 56 -1.35 -4.05 6.13
CA SER A 56 -1.76 -3.36 7.34
C SER A 56 -2.10 -1.89 7.04
N SER A 57 -3.08 -1.32 7.76
CA SER A 57 -3.55 0.07 7.56
C SER A 57 -3.55 0.91 8.82
N PHE A 58 -3.07 0.35 9.95
CA PHE A 58 -3.08 1.02 11.26
C PHE A 58 -4.45 1.65 11.59
N SER A 59 -4.48 2.95 11.90
CA SER A 59 -5.68 3.71 12.27
C SER A 59 -6.50 4.22 11.08
N TYR A 60 -6.10 3.90 9.84
CA TYR A 60 -6.85 4.34 8.65
C TYR A 60 -8.11 3.48 8.43
N TYR A 61 -9.19 4.15 8.04
CA TYR A 61 -10.47 3.54 7.69
C TYR A 61 -10.92 4.02 6.31
N PRO A 62 -11.43 3.14 5.42
CA PRO A 62 -11.57 1.69 5.56
C PRO A 62 -10.21 0.97 5.68
N GLY A 63 -10.18 -0.12 6.45
CA GLY A 63 -8.95 -0.79 6.88
C GLY A 63 -8.65 -2.09 6.14
N ILE A 64 -7.37 -2.48 6.12
CA ILE A 64 -6.84 -3.69 5.48
C ILE A 64 -7.25 -3.76 3.99
N PRO A 65 -6.60 -2.98 3.10
CA PRO A 65 -6.91 -3.03 1.67
C PRO A 65 -6.63 -4.41 1.09
N ILE A 66 -7.45 -4.82 0.13
CA ILE A 66 -7.35 -6.10 -0.59
C ILE A 66 -6.96 -5.82 -2.04
N PHE A 67 -5.91 -6.48 -2.50
CA PHE A 67 -5.42 -6.42 -3.88
C PHE A 67 -5.61 -7.77 -4.57
N HIS A 68 -5.86 -7.73 -5.87
CA HIS A 68 -5.95 -8.90 -6.75
C HIS A 68 -4.96 -8.80 -7.91
N SER A 69 -4.37 -9.93 -8.29
CA SER A 69 -3.49 -10.08 -9.45
C SER A 69 -3.62 -11.48 -10.04
N THR A 70 -3.21 -11.65 -11.31
CA THR A 70 -3.04 -12.95 -11.95
C THR A 70 -1.58 -13.28 -12.29
N ASP A 71 -0.66 -12.33 -12.11
CA ASP A 71 0.74 -12.41 -12.55
C ASP A 71 1.77 -12.03 -11.48
N LEU A 72 1.33 -11.70 -10.25
CA LEU A 72 2.15 -11.26 -9.11
C LEU A 72 2.81 -9.88 -9.27
N VAL A 73 2.64 -9.21 -10.41
CA VAL A 73 3.27 -7.92 -10.73
C VAL A 73 2.22 -6.82 -10.76
N ASN A 74 1.13 -7.04 -11.51
CA ASN A 74 0.07 -6.06 -11.70
C ASN A 74 -1.04 -6.30 -10.69
N TRP A 75 -1.16 -5.41 -9.71
CA TRP A 75 -2.12 -5.52 -8.62
C TRP A 75 -3.18 -4.42 -8.71
N ASN A 76 -4.45 -4.83 -8.60
CA ASN A 76 -5.59 -3.92 -8.53
C ASN A 76 -6.21 -3.99 -7.14
N GLN A 77 -6.42 -2.84 -6.50
CA GLN A 77 -7.15 -2.80 -5.23
C GLN A 77 -8.64 -3.07 -5.51
N ILE A 78 -9.19 -4.11 -4.88
CA ILE A 78 -10.57 -4.57 -5.10
C ILE A 78 -11.50 -4.28 -3.91
N GLY A 79 -10.97 -3.79 -2.80
CA GLY A 79 -11.76 -3.45 -1.62
C GLY A 79 -10.93 -3.38 -0.34
N HIS A 80 -11.62 -3.52 0.79
CA HIS A 80 -11.07 -3.52 2.14
C HIS A 80 -11.72 -4.63 2.97
N VAL A 81 -10.98 -5.24 3.89
CA VAL A 81 -11.54 -6.26 4.81
C VAL A 81 -12.41 -5.59 5.88
N LEU A 82 -11.99 -4.41 6.37
CA LEU A 82 -12.66 -3.64 7.41
C LEU A 82 -13.32 -2.42 6.77
N ASP A 83 -14.50 -2.61 6.19
CA ASP A 83 -15.23 -1.59 5.42
C ASP A 83 -16.54 -1.12 6.09
N ARG A 84 -16.87 -1.65 7.28
CA ARG A 84 -18.02 -1.24 8.09
C ARG A 84 -17.60 -0.73 9.47
N PRO A 85 -18.30 0.28 10.04
CA PRO A 85 -17.94 0.83 11.35
C PRO A 85 -17.94 -0.21 12.47
N SER A 86 -18.82 -1.23 12.39
CA SER A 86 -18.87 -2.30 13.37
C SER A 86 -17.65 -3.25 13.35
N GLN A 87 -16.80 -3.19 12.32
CA GLN A 87 -15.59 -3.99 12.21
C GLN A 87 -14.34 -3.27 12.73
N LEU A 88 -14.35 -1.93 12.76
CA LEU A 88 -13.21 -1.12 13.15
C LEU A 88 -13.68 0.23 13.73
N ALA A 89 -13.64 0.36 15.05
CA ALA A 89 -13.99 1.58 15.77
C ALA A 89 -12.74 2.44 16.04
N VAL A 90 -12.29 3.20 15.04
CA VAL A 90 -11.12 4.09 15.15
C VAL A 90 -11.47 5.51 15.61
N ASP A 91 -12.72 5.92 15.42
CA ASP A 91 -13.26 7.24 15.76
C ASP A 91 -13.23 7.56 17.27
N SER A 92 -13.38 6.54 18.12
CA SER A 92 -13.40 6.72 19.58
C SER A 92 -12.02 6.61 20.25
N LEU A 93 -10.94 6.35 19.50
CA LEU A 93 -9.63 5.99 20.07
C LEU A 93 -8.69 7.18 20.30
N GLY A 94 -9.07 8.40 19.89
CA GLY A 94 -8.26 9.60 20.09
C GLY A 94 -6.96 9.62 19.29
N ILE A 95 -6.92 8.84 18.21
CA ILE A 95 -5.90 8.78 17.15
C ILE A 95 -6.45 9.42 15.88
#